data_AF-A0A7W6F366-F1
#
_entry.id   AF-A0A7W6F366-F1
#
_cell.length_a   1.000
_cell.length_b   1.000
_cell.length_c   1.000
_cell.angle_alpha   90.00
_cell.angle_beta   90.00
_cell.angle_gamma   90.00
#
_symmetry.space_group_name_H-M   'P 1'
#
loop_
_entity.id
_entity.type
_entity.pdbx_description
1 polymer ?
#
loop_
_entity_poly.entity_id
_entity_poly.type
_entity_poly.pdbx_seq_one_letter_code
_entity_poly.pdbx_strand_id
1 'polypeptide(L)'
;MGGIIGSIDVVARELSLFAAAGLLIGGLDDLLVDLLYLVRRIGGRHARPVRCDALPPPSQPGRMVVFVPAWDESAVIGAMLSAALERIDHPDYRLYVGLYPNDPATISAAAEIAEGDDRVRLVIGSRAGPTTKADCLNTLWHALARDQAAEDFAVKAIVLHDAEDVVHPAELAVFDSLIEGRAVVQIPVLPLVVPGSRLVSGHYADEFAESHHKQLIVRTWIGAGMPLAGTGCAIAPAMLAAIAAARGGDPFDATSLTEDYELGLRIAELGGEGLFARVADGTRGGVVAVRAFFPADLVAAVRQKARWMTGIALIGWDRTGWARPMALGDHWWRLRDRRGPLAMLVLAAAYLGLFADAGAIVARWIIDAPVPPLAPALWWLFAINAMLLWWRLVVRMAFTGRAYGWREALWSLPRFVIGNFVALAAAPRALIRYVFVLRGRPAVWDKTKHHFPDLSLQP
;
A
#
# COMPACT_ATOMS: atom_id res chain seq x y z
N MET A 1 -34.90 -35.92 9.14
CA MET A 1 -33.67 -35.28 9.70
C MET A 1 -32.39 -35.87 9.12
N GLY A 2 -32.20 -37.19 9.02
CA GLY A 2 -30.97 -37.79 8.47
C GLY A 2 -30.54 -37.33 7.07
N GLY A 3 -31.48 -37.15 6.13
CA GLY A 3 -31.17 -36.65 4.79
C GLY A 3 -30.72 -35.17 4.74
N ILE A 4 -31.22 -34.34 5.66
CA ILE A 4 -30.81 -32.94 5.77
C ILE A 4 -29.39 -32.85 6.35
N ILE A 5 -29.09 -33.66 7.38
CA ILE A 5 -27.77 -33.73 7.99
C ILE A 5 -26.73 -34.23 6.97
N GLY A 6 -27.06 -35.27 6.20
CA GLY A 6 -26.17 -35.77 5.14
C GLY A 6 -25.86 -34.74 4.06
N SER A 7 -26.84 -33.93 3.65
CA SER A 7 -26.60 -32.82 2.72
C SER A 7 -25.70 -31.73 3.32
N ILE A 8 -25.89 -31.39 4.60
CA ILE A 8 -25.02 -30.43 5.31
C ILE A 8 -23.59 -30.97 5.39
N ASP A 9 -23.40 -32.26 5.70
CA ASP A 9 -22.06 -32.86 5.78
C ASP A 9 -21.32 -32.84 4.44
N VAL A 10 -22.02 -33.09 3.33
CA VAL A 10 -21.42 -33.03 1.99
C VAL A 10 -21.00 -31.61 1.69
N VAL A 11 -21.87 -30.63 1.90
CA VAL A 11 -21.56 -29.21 1.67
C VAL A 11 -20.39 -28.75 2.55
N ALA A 12 -20.41 -29.08 3.84
CA ALA A 12 -19.34 -28.74 4.78
C ALA A 12 -18.01 -29.35 4.35
N ARG A 13 -18.00 -30.64 3.97
CA ARG A 13 -16.79 -31.32 3.50
C ARG A 13 -16.20 -30.68 2.24
N GLU A 14 -17.00 -30.41 1.21
CA GLU A 14 -16.49 -29.82 -0.03
C GLU A 14 -15.99 -28.39 0.18
N LEU A 15 -16.70 -27.59 0.99
CA LEU A 15 -16.26 -26.23 1.36
C LEU A 15 -14.94 -26.28 2.13
N SER A 16 -14.85 -27.12 3.16
CA SER A 16 -13.66 -27.27 4.00
C SER A 16 -12.46 -27.81 3.20
N LEU A 17 -12.68 -28.71 2.24
CA LEU A 17 -11.64 -29.21 1.32
C LEU A 17 -11.12 -28.10 0.40
N PHE A 18 -12.02 -27.39 -0.28
CA PHE A 18 -11.65 -26.27 -1.16
C PHE A 18 -10.89 -25.19 -0.38
N ALA A 19 -11.41 -24.82 0.79
CA ALA A 19 -10.79 -23.85 1.68
C ALA A 19 -9.40 -24.31 2.13
N ALA A 20 -9.26 -25.54 2.63
CA ALA A 20 -8.01 -26.04 3.16
C ALA A 20 -6.92 -26.22 2.10
N ALA A 21 -7.29 -26.61 0.87
CA ALA A 21 -6.36 -26.64 -0.25
C ALA A 21 -5.90 -25.23 -0.64
N GLY A 22 -6.83 -24.27 -0.75
CA GLY A 22 -6.51 -22.87 -1.06
C GLY A 22 -5.64 -22.20 0.01
N LEU A 23 -5.97 -22.41 1.30
CA LEU A 23 -5.20 -21.92 2.44
C LEU A 23 -3.80 -22.53 2.50
N LEU A 24 -3.65 -23.82 2.15
CA LEU A 24 -2.36 -24.47 2.09
C LEU A 24 -1.48 -23.83 1.01
N ILE A 25 -2.00 -23.65 -0.20
CA ILE A 25 -1.27 -23.03 -1.32
C ILE A 25 -0.87 -21.59 -0.94
N GLY A 26 -1.81 -20.81 -0.42
CA GLY A 26 -1.55 -19.42 0.00
C GLY A 26 -0.54 -19.32 1.14
N GLY A 27 -0.62 -20.23 2.12
CA GLY A 27 0.28 -20.29 3.27
C GLY A 27 1.69 -20.74 2.90
N LEU A 28 1.85 -21.69 1.98
CA LEU A 28 3.16 -22.07 1.44
C LEU A 28 3.81 -20.93 0.66
N ASP A 29 3.02 -20.21 -0.14
CA ASP A 29 3.47 -19.02 -0.87
C ASP A 29 3.94 -17.90 0.08
N ASP A 30 3.22 -17.65 1.17
CA ASP A 30 3.64 -16.68 2.20
C ASP A 30 4.86 -17.15 2.99
N LEU A 31 4.97 -18.45 3.28
CA LEU A 31 6.13 -19.05 3.92
C LEU A 31 7.38 -18.94 3.04
N LEU A 32 7.25 -19.06 1.72
CA LEU A 32 8.34 -18.85 0.78
C LEU A 32 8.89 -17.41 0.87
N VAL A 33 8.02 -16.41 0.95
CA VAL A 33 8.45 -15.01 1.16
C VAL A 33 9.16 -14.84 2.50
N ASP A 34 8.66 -15.48 3.57
CA ASP A 34 9.32 -15.47 4.89
C ASP A 34 10.71 -16.09 4.82
N LEU A 35 10.85 -17.22 4.14
CA LEU A 35 12.14 -17.91 3.96
C LEU A 35 13.13 -17.03 3.17
N LEU A 36 12.70 -16.45 2.06
CA LEU A 36 13.55 -15.54 1.26
C LEU A 36 14.00 -14.32 2.08
N TYR A 37 13.10 -13.78 2.90
CA TYR A 37 13.45 -12.70 3.82
C TYR A 37 14.49 -13.13 4.85
N LEU A 38 14.32 -14.31 5.46
CA LEU A 38 15.28 -14.86 6.43
C LEU A 38 16.64 -15.15 5.78
N VAL A 39 16.67 -15.73 4.58
CA VAL A 39 17.89 -15.99 3.81
C VAL A 39 18.62 -14.68 3.53
N ARG A 40 17.93 -13.65 3.04
CA ARG A 40 18.52 -12.32 2.82
C ARG A 40 19.05 -11.70 4.11
N ARG A 41 18.35 -11.90 5.23
CA ARG A 41 18.74 -11.35 6.53
C ARG A 41 19.95 -12.06 7.13
N ILE A 42 20.08 -13.37 6.94
CA ILE A 42 21.18 -14.18 7.49
C ILE A 42 22.43 -14.10 6.58
N GLY A 43 22.24 -13.98 5.26
CA GLY A 43 23.30 -14.02 4.25
C GLY A 43 24.27 -12.81 4.17
N GLY A 44 24.18 -11.83 5.06
CA GLY A 44 25.18 -10.74 5.18
C GLY A 44 25.05 -9.55 4.20
N ARG A 45 25.86 -8.50 4.48
CA ARG A 45 25.88 -7.10 3.94
C ARG A 45 24.58 -6.29 4.00
N HIS A 46 23.41 -6.91 3.88
CA HIS A 46 22.08 -6.26 3.90
C HIS A 46 21.22 -6.68 5.11
N ALA A 47 21.83 -7.33 6.11
CA ALA A 47 21.15 -7.91 7.27
C ALA A 47 20.49 -6.88 8.20
N ARG A 48 20.95 -5.62 8.15
CA ARG A 48 20.43 -4.51 8.96
C ARG A 48 20.16 -3.30 8.06
N PRO A 49 19.04 -2.59 8.30
CA PRO A 49 18.83 -1.27 7.73
C PRO A 49 20.06 -0.39 7.97
N VAL A 50 20.53 0.27 6.92
CA VAL A 50 21.54 1.33 7.03
C VAL A 50 20.89 2.49 7.80
N ARG A 51 21.63 3.12 8.71
CA ARG A 51 21.15 4.33 9.39
C ARG A 51 21.24 5.53 8.46
N CYS A 52 20.32 6.48 8.59
CA CYS A 52 20.31 7.69 7.76
C CYS A 52 21.62 8.47 7.87
N ASP A 53 22.21 8.58 9.07
CA ASP A 53 23.49 9.26 9.31
C ASP A 53 24.72 8.50 8.77
N ALA A 54 24.53 7.24 8.35
CA ALA A 54 25.57 6.40 7.76
C ALA A 54 25.37 6.21 6.25
N LEU A 55 24.38 6.88 5.65
CA LEU A 55 24.23 6.89 4.20
C LEU A 55 25.40 7.64 3.56
N PRO A 56 25.87 7.21 2.37
CA PRO A 56 26.88 7.95 1.66
C PRO A 56 26.35 9.35 1.33
N PRO A 57 27.19 10.40 1.40
CA PRO A 57 26.79 11.71 0.91
C PRO A 57 26.46 11.60 -0.59
N PRO A 58 25.47 12.36 -1.08
CA PRO A 58 25.15 12.41 -2.51
C PRO A 58 26.39 12.86 -3.30
N SER A 59 26.67 12.20 -4.41
CA SER A 59 27.77 12.59 -5.30
C SER A 59 27.45 13.91 -6.02
N GLN A 60 26.16 14.13 -6.31
CA GLN A 60 25.64 15.34 -6.95
C GLN A 60 24.39 15.81 -6.21
N PRO A 61 24.52 16.49 -5.05
CA PRO A 61 23.35 17.02 -4.34
C PRO A 61 22.54 17.94 -5.26
N GLY A 62 21.22 17.93 -5.13
CA GLY A 62 20.39 18.75 -6.01
C GLY A 62 18.95 18.91 -5.55
N ARG A 63 18.25 19.81 -6.23
CA ARG A 63 16.90 20.22 -5.88
C ARG A 63 15.91 19.07 -5.90
N MET A 64 15.18 18.93 -4.79
CA MET A 64 14.02 18.04 -4.69
C MET A 64 12.73 18.80 -4.96
N VAL A 65 11.90 18.30 -5.86
CA VAL A 65 10.57 18.87 -6.11
C VAL A 65 9.51 17.93 -5.55
N VAL A 66 8.74 18.41 -4.59
CA VAL A 66 7.70 17.62 -3.93
C VAL A 66 6.34 17.95 -4.54
N PHE A 67 5.67 16.98 -5.13
CA PHE A 67 4.32 17.11 -5.67
C PHE A 67 3.29 16.71 -4.61
N VAL A 68 2.39 17.63 -4.29
CA VAL A 68 1.29 17.45 -3.33
C VAL A 68 -0.05 17.77 -4.00
N PRO A 69 -0.79 16.77 -4.54
CA PRO A 69 -2.11 17.00 -5.11
C PRO A 69 -3.16 17.15 -4.01
N ALA A 70 -3.90 18.26 -4.02
CA ALA A 70 -4.89 18.59 -2.99
C ALA A 70 -6.27 18.93 -3.59
N TRP A 71 -7.30 18.18 -3.18
CA TRP A 71 -8.71 18.39 -3.55
C TRP A 71 -9.60 18.13 -2.34
N ASP A 72 -10.37 19.13 -1.91
CA ASP A 72 -11.19 19.08 -0.70
C ASP A 72 -10.34 18.72 0.54
N GLU A 73 -9.21 19.42 0.70
CA GLU A 73 -8.20 19.17 1.74
C GLU A 73 -7.93 20.39 2.62
N SER A 74 -8.84 21.36 2.64
CA SER A 74 -8.74 22.58 3.46
C SER A 74 -8.51 22.29 4.95
N ALA A 75 -8.99 21.14 5.43
CA ALA A 75 -8.81 20.70 6.82
C ALA A 75 -7.41 20.18 7.16
N VAL A 76 -6.58 19.85 6.16
CA VAL A 76 -5.27 19.19 6.38
C VAL A 76 -4.10 19.89 5.68
N ILE A 77 -4.32 20.52 4.51
CA ILE A 77 -3.23 20.99 3.65
C ILE A 77 -2.35 22.05 4.32
N GLY A 78 -2.95 23.01 5.05
CA GLY A 78 -2.19 24.05 5.75
C GLY A 78 -1.28 23.46 6.84
N ALA A 79 -1.82 22.53 7.63
CA ALA A 79 -1.05 21.84 8.67
C ALA A 79 0.04 20.94 8.09
N MET A 80 -0.24 20.23 6.99
CA MET A 80 0.73 19.40 6.27
C MET A 80 1.88 20.24 5.73
N LEU A 81 1.60 21.35 5.04
CA LEU A 81 2.63 22.22 4.47
C LEU A 81 3.49 22.86 5.57
N SER A 82 2.87 23.40 6.63
CA SER A 82 3.58 23.97 7.76
C SER A 82 4.51 22.93 8.41
N ALA A 83 3.98 21.76 8.73
CA ALA A 83 4.77 20.68 9.31
C ALA A 83 5.90 20.21 8.38
N ALA A 84 5.67 20.15 7.07
CA ALA A 84 6.72 19.78 6.11
C ALA A 84 7.85 20.81 6.09
N LEU A 85 7.52 22.11 6.04
CA LEU A 85 8.50 23.20 6.04
C LEU A 85 9.35 23.24 7.32
N GLU A 86 8.75 22.93 8.47
CA GLU A 86 9.44 22.86 9.76
C GLU A 86 10.31 21.60 9.93
N ARG A 87 9.87 20.46 9.38
CA ARG A 87 10.50 19.16 9.65
C ARG A 87 11.57 18.78 8.64
N ILE A 88 11.40 19.11 7.36
CA ILE A 88 12.30 18.68 6.29
C ILE A 88 13.70 19.25 6.53
N ASP A 89 14.66 18.37 6.77
CA ASP A 89 16.08 18.69 6.92
C ASP A 89 16.80 18.49 5.58
N HIS A 90 16.58 19.42 4.66
CA HIS A 90 17.22 19.43 3.35
C HIS A 90 17.36 20.87 2.83
N PRO A 91 18.53 21.25 2.29
CA PRO A 91 18.81 22.65 1.94
C PRO A 91 18.13 23.13 0.65
N ASP A 92 17.84 22.24 -0.31
CA ASP A 92 17.31 22.64 -1.63
C ASP A 92 16.08 21.81 -2.01
N TYR A 93 14.89 22.34 -1.72
CA TYR A 93 13.63 21.71 -2.12
C TYR A 93 12.55 22.75 -2.40
N ARG A 94 11.52 22.36 -3.15
CA ARG A 94 10.29 23.13 -3.37
C ARG A 94 9.06 22.23 -3.26
N LEU A 95 8.00 22.75 -2.65
CA LEU A 95 6.70 22.10 -2.53
C LEU A 95 5.76 22.62 -3.62
N TYR A 96 5.39 21.78 -4.58
CA TYR A 96 4.44 22.07 -5.64
C TYR A 96 3.07 21.54 -5.24
N VAL A 97 2.15 22.45 -4.93
CA VAL A 97 0.82 22.12 -4.40
C VAL A 97 -0.21 22.23 -5.53
N GLY A 98 -0.74 21.08 -5.94
CA GLY A 98 -1.72 20.98 -7.03
C GLY A 98 -3.12 21.26 -6.49
N LEU A 99 -3.78 22.27 -7.06
CA LEU A 99 -5.06 22.79 -6.56
C LEU A 99 -6.08 22.91 -7.69
N TYR A 100 -7.35 23.03 -7.33
CA TYR A 100 -8.46 23.10 -8.27
C TYR A 100 -9.21 24.44 -8.17
N PRO A 101 -9.60 25.04 -9.30
CA PRO A 101 -10.17 26.39 -9.34
C PRO A 101 -11.53 26.49 -8.63
N ASN A 102 -12.25 25.39 -8.45
CA ASN A 102 -13.54 25.33 -7.75
C ASN A 102 -13.43 24.87 -6.28
N ASP A 103 -12.23 24.85 -5.71
CA ASP A 103 -11.99 24.57 -4.30
C ASP A 103 -11.30 25.77 -3.61
N PRO A 104 -12.04 26.87 -3.40
CA PRO A 104 -11.47 28.08 -2.80
C PRO A 104 -11.00 27.85 -1.37
N ALA A 105 -11.60 26.92 -0.62
CA ALA A 105 -11.23 26.65 0.76
C ALA A 105 -9.82 26.04 0.86
N THR A 106 -9.51 25.04 0.03
CA THR A 106 -8.16 24.44 0.00
C THR A 106 -7.14 25.41 -0.59
N ILE A 107 -7.53 26.21 -1.59
CA ILE A 107 -6.65 27.27 -2.14
C ILE A 107 -6.27 28.27 -1.04
N SER A 108 -7.24 28.80 -0.30
CA SER A 108 -6.99 29.76 0.78
C SER A 108 -6.06 29.19 1.85
N ALA A 109 -6.31 27.95 2.31
CA ALA A 109 -5.48 27.31 3.32
C ALA A 109 -4.02 27.09 2.84
N ALA A 110 -3.81 26.79 1.56
CA ALA A 110 -2.46 26.66 1.01
C ALA A 110 -1.79 28.03 0.76
N ALA A 111 -2.58 29.04 0.37
CA ALA A 111 -2.10 30.40 0.15
C ALA A 111 -1.58 31.07 1.41
N GLU A 112 -2.25 30.87 2.55
CA GLU A 112 -1.78 31.36 3.85
C GLU A 112 -0.36 30.89 4.18
N ILE A 113 0.00 29.65 3.81
CA ILE A 113 1.37 29.13 4.01
C ILE A 113 2.32 29.67 2.94
N ALA A 114 1.89 29.72 1.68
CA ALA A 114 2.72 30.20 0.56
C ALA A 114 3.08 31.68 0.65
N GLU A 115 2.26 32.51 1.30
CA GLU A 115 2.60 33.92 1.57
C GLU A 115 3.78 34.07 2.53
N GLY A 116 4.02 33.07 3.39
CA GLY A 116 5.10 33.09 4.38
C GLY A 116 6.39 32.38 3.95
N ASP A 117 6.38 31.59 2.88
CA ASP A 117 7.53 30.76 2.48
C ASP A 117 7.58 30.52 0.97
N ASP A 118 8.62 31.08 0.32
CA ASP A 118 8.86 31.00 -1.13
C ASP A 118 9.12 29.57 -1.64
N ARG A 119 9.34 28.59 -0.75
CA ARG A 119 9.47 27.19 -1.14
C ARG A 119 8.14 26.58 -1.57
N VAL A 120 7.00 27.21 -1.26
CA VAL A 120 5.67 26.71 -1.60
C VAL A 120 5.16 27.33 -2.90
N ARG A 121 5.02 26.50 -3.93
CA ARG A 121 4.54 26.86 -5.26
C ARG A 121 3.11 26.34 -5.45
N LEU A 122 2.14 27.25 -5.50
CA LEU A 122 0.73 26.91 -5.75
C LEU A 122 0.44 26.74 -7.24
N VAL A 123 0.01 25.56 -7.66
CA VAL A 123 -0.32 25.26 -9.05
C VAL A 123 -1.81 24.97 -9.17
N ILE A 124 -2.57 25.95 -9.63
CA ILE A 124 -4.01 25.82 -9.84
C ILE A 124 -4.25 25.33 -11.27
N GLY A 125 -4.91 24.19 -11.40
CA GLY A 125 -5.28 23.62 -12.71
C GLY A 125 -6.36 24.44 -13.43
N SER A 126 -6.58 24.14 -14.70
CA SER A 126 -7.61 24.80 -15.52
C SER A 126 -8.99 24.16 -15.43
N ARG A 127 -9.09 22.93 -14.91
CA ARG A 127 -10.34 22.16 -14.83
C ARG A 127 -10.88 22.15 -13.41
N ALA A 128 -12.19 22.30 -13.30
CA ALA A 128 -12.90 22.08 -12.04
C ALA A 128 -12.75 20.61 -11.59
N GLY A 129 -12.47 20.42 -10.31
CA GLY A 129 -12.42 19.11 -9.66
C GLY A 129 -13.80 18.59 -9.24
N PRO A 130 -13.88 17.33 -8.79
CA PRO A 130 -12.76 16.39 -8.73
C PRO A 130 -12.40 15.82 -10.11
N THR A 131 -11.11 15.72 -10.39
CA THR A 131 -10.59 14.82 -11.43
C THR A 131 -9.92 13.60 -10.77
N THR A 132 -8.72 13.20 -11.17
CA THR A 132 -7.96 12.10 -10.56
C THR A 132 -6.63 12.57 -9.99
N LYS A 133 -6.00 11.75 -9.13
CA LYS A 133 -4.72 12.09 -8.51
C LYS A 133 -3.67 12.28 -9.59
N ALA A 134 -3.61 11.30 -10.48
CA ALA A 134 -2.80 11.32 -11.69
C ALA A 134 -2.99 12.60 -12.51
N ASP A 135 -4.21 13.06 -12.70
CA ASP A 135 -4.47 14.30 -13.44
C ASP A 135 -3.92 15.56 -12.74
N CYS A 136 -4.11 15.65 -11.43
CA CYS A 136 -3.51 16.72 -10.64
C CYS A 136 -1.98 16.67 -10.69
N LEU A 137 -1.39 15.46 -10.62
CA LEU A 137 0.05 15.26 -10.79
C LEU A 137 0.55 15.64 -12.19
N ASN A 138 -0.23 15.42 -13.25
CA ASN A 138 0.11 15.91 -14.60
C ASN A 138 0.08 17.45 -14.65
N THR A 139 -0.88 18.09 -13.97
CA THR A 139 -0.91 19.55 -13.84
C THR A 139 0.37 20.08 -13.17
N LEU A 140 0.85 19.40 -12.13
CA LEU A 140 2.11 19.72 -11.45
C LEU A 140 3.33 19.48 -12.36
N TRP A 141 3.36 18.37 -13.09
CA TRP A 141 4.39 18.05 -14.07
C TRP A 141 4.56 19.16 -15.13
N HIS A 142 3.45 19.62 -15.73
CA HIS A 142 3.49 20.69 -16.72
C HIS A 142 3.87 22.04 -16.13
N ALA A 143 3.52 22.31 -14.88
CA ALA A 143 3.99 23.50 -14.18
C ALA A 143 5.50 23.46 -13.93
N LEU A 144 6.02 22.32 -13.46
CA LEU A 144 7.44 22.12 -13.28
C LEU A 144 8.21 22.30 -14.59
N ALA A 145 7.74 21.71 -15.69
CA ALA A 145 8.39 21.86 -16.99
C ALA A 145 8.46 23.33 -17.46
N ARG A 146 7.40 24.12 -17.21
CA ARG A 146 7.39 25.56 -17.51
C ARG A 146 8.34 26.34 -16.60
N ASP A 147 8.34 26.06 -15.31
CA ASP A 147 9.19 26.73 -14.34
C ASP A 147 10.67 26.43 -14.62
N GLN A 148 11.02 25.18 -14.97
CA GLN A 148 12.38 24.83 -15.39
C GLN A 148 12.83 25.59 -16.65
N ALA A 149 11.93 25.75 -17.63
CA ALA A 149 12.22 26.52 -18.84
C ALA A 149 12.37 28.03 -18.58
N ALA A 150 11.73 28.56 -17.53
CA ALA A 150 11.76 29.97 -17.19
C ALA A 150 12.91 30.35 -16.23
N GLU A 151 13.23 29.47 -15.28
CA GLU A 151 14.18 29.75 -14.19
C GLU A 151 15.53 29.03 -14.32
N ASP A 152 15.70 28.18 -15.35
CA ASP A 152 16.94 27.43 -15.65
C ASP A 152 17.52 26.68 -14.44
N PHE A 153 16.71 25.82 -13.81
CA PHE A 153 17.16 24.93 -12.73
C PHE A 153 17.01 23.45 -13.07
N ALA A 154 17.94 22.66 -12.55
CA ALA A 154 17.89 21.20 -12.61
C ALA A 154 17.14 20.63 -11.42
N VAL A 155 16.30 19.64 -11.68
CA VAL A 155 15.64 18.82 -10.65
C VAL A 155 16.42 17.53 -10.51
N LYS A 156 16.74 17.14 -9.28
CA LYS A 156 17.38 15.85 -9.00
C LYS A 156 16.35 14.73 -8.88
N ALA A 157 15.28 14.97 -8.14
CA ALA A 157 14.18 14.02 -8.01
C ALA A 157 12.83 14.71 -7.84
N ILE A 158 11.79 14.04 -8.31
CA ILE A 158 10.38 14.42 -8.10
C ILE A 158 9.83 13.48 -7.03
N VAL A 159 9.41 14.03 -5.90
CA VAL A 159 8.89 13.32 -4.74
C VAL A 159 7.36 13.42 -4.73
N LEU A 160 6.65 12.34 -4.46
CA LEU A 160 5.20 12.36 -4.34
C LEU A 160 4.77 12.28 -2.87
N HIS A 161 3.86 13.15 -2.45
CA HIS A 161 3.20 13.12 -1.16
C HIS A 161 1.70 13.37 -1.28
N ASP A 162 0.93 12.75 -0.39
CA ASP A 162 -0.48 13.06 -0.16
C ASP A 162 -0.65 14.23 0.80
N ALA A 163 -1.81 14.90 0.73
CA ALA A 163 -2.08 16.15 1.45
C ALA A 163 -2.18 15.99 2.98
N GLU A 164 -2.26 14.75 3.48
CA GLU A 164 -2.34 14.40 4.89
C GLU A 164 -1.05 13.78 5.47
N ASP A 165 0.01 13.71 4.68
CA ASP A 165 1.24 13.03 5.07
C ASP A 165 2.04 13.79 6.13
N VAL A 166 2.57 13.04 7.09
CA VAL A 166 3.62 13.50 8.00
C VAL A 166 4.96 12.99 7.49
N VAL A 167 5.75 13.93 6.98
CA VAL A 167 7.10 13.69 6.46
C VAL A 167 8.11 13.44 7.58
N HIS A 168 9.11 12.60 7.29
CA HIS A 168 10.23 12.39 8.19
C HIS A 168 11.34 13.43 7.93
N PRO A 169 12.02 13.99 8.95
CA PRO A 169 13.04 15.02 8.73
C PRO A 169 14.13 14.65 7.73
N ALA A 170 14.68 13.44 7.87
CA ALA A 170 15.73 12.92 6.98
C ALA A 170 15.22 12.39 5.62
N GLU A 171 13.93 12.53 5.28
CA GLU A 171 13.35 11.91 4.08
C GLU A 171 14.03 12.37 2.79
N LEU A 172 14.13 13.68 2.56
CA LEU A 172 14.74 14.20 1.34
C LEU A 172 16.25 13.89 1.28
N ALA A 173 16.96 13.89 2.41
CA ALA A 173 18.37 13.48 2.46
C ALA A 173 18.56 12.00 2.09
N VAL A 174 17.63 11.12 2.48
CA VAL A 174 17.64 9.72 2.06
C VAL A 174 17.45 9.61 0.54
N PHE A 175 16.52 10.37 -0.03
CA PHE A 175 16.32 10.39 -1.47
C PHE A 175 17.52 10.97 -2.22
N ASP A 176 18.10 12.06 -1.72
CA ASP A 176 19.28 12.71 -2.31
C ASP A 176 20.46 11.75 -2.45
N SER A 177 20.70 10.97 -1.39
CA SER A 177 21.74 9.93 -1.38
C SER A 177 21.41 8.75 -2.31
N LEU A 178 20.17 8.26 -2.30
CA LEU A 178 19.84 6.95 -2.88
C LEU A 178 19.31 6.98 -4.31
N ILE A 179 18.83 8.12 -4.81
CA ILE A 179 18.25 8.20 -6.16
C ILE A 179 19.33 8.11 -7.26
N GLU A 180 20.60 8.38 -6.93
CA GLU A 180 21.71 8.33 -7.88
C GLU A 180 21.85 6.94 -8.52
N GLY A 181 21.75 6.88 -9.85
CA GLY A 181 21.80 5.62 -10.61
C GLY A 181 20.51 4.79 -10.56
N ARG A 182 19.44 5.29 -9.92
CA ARG A 182 18.15 4.58 -9.79
C ARG A 182 17.05 5.37 -10.47
N ALA A 183 16.02 4.64 -10.92
CA ALA A 183 14.84 5.26 -11.52
C ALA A 183 13.84 5.71 -10.45
N VAL A 184 13.77 4.98 -9.34
CA VAL A 184 12.84 5.27 -8.25
C VAL A 184 13.34 4.76 -6.90
N VAL A 185 13.10 5.54 -5.85
CA VAL A 185 13.33 5.16 -4.45
C VAL A 185 12.02 5.33 -3.68
N GLN A 186 11.55 4.27 -3.03
CA GLN A 186 10.36 4.28 -2.18
C GLN A 186 10.78 4.06 -0.73
N ILE A 187 10.43 4.97 0.17
CA ILE A 187 10.56 4.74 1.62
C ILE A 187 9.29 4.08 2.18
N PRO A 188 9.36 3.46 3.38
CA PRO A 188 8.19 2.90 4.02
C PRO A 188 7.06 3.91 4.28
N VAL A 189 5.83 3.43 4.19
CA VAL A 189 4.65 4.11 4.75
C VAL A 189 4.28 3.39 6.06
N LEU A 190 4.12 4.15 7.14
CA LEU A 190 3.74 3.65 8.45
C LEU A 190 2.43 4.31 8.90
N PRO A 191 1.29 3.63 8.73
CA PRO A 191 -0.01 4.12 9.19
C PRO A 191 0.01 4.53 10.66
N LEU A 192 -0.64 5.66 10.95
CA LEU A 192 -0.95 6.08 12.31
C LEU A 192 -2.26 5.43 12.76
N VAL A 193 -2.27 4.89 13.98
CA VAL A 193 -3.47 4.27 14.55
C VAL A 193 -4.36 5.37 15.11
N VAL A 194 -5.54 5.54 14.52
CA VAL A 194 -6.51 6.56 14.95
C VAL A 194 -6.99 6.27 16.39
N PRO A 195 -6.89 7.24 17.32
CA PRO A 195 -7.44 7.09 18.67
C PRO A 195 -8.94 6.73 18.62
N GLY A 196 -9.38 5.77 19.43
CA GLY A 196 -10.76 5.27 19.42
C GLY A 196 -11.09 4.27 18.31
N SER A 197 -10.25 4.11 17.27
CA SER A 197 -10.42 3.11 16.21
C SER A 197 -9.25 2.13 16.10
N ARG A 198 -8.83 1.60 17.25
CA ARG A 198 -7.68 0.67 17.29
C ARG A 198 -7.89 -0.59 16.48
N LEU A 199 -9.12 -1.08 16.31
CA LEU A 199 -9.41 -2.31 15.58
C LEU A 199 -9.48 -2.10 14.06
N VAL A 200 -10.15 -1.03 13.62
CA VAL A 200 -10.29 -0.74 12.18
C VAL A 200 -9.08 0.02 11.68
N SER A 201 -8.75 1.22 12.16
CA SER A 201 -7.53 1.91 11.67
C SER A 201 -6.26 1.08 11.89
N GLY A 202 -6.16 0.37 13.02
CA GLY A 202 -4.97 -0.41 13.35
C GLY A 202 -4.71 -1.64 12.47
N HIS A 203 -5.69 -2.20 11.73
CA HIS A 203 -5.38 -3.33 10.84
C HIS A 203 -4.48 -2.92 9.67
N TYR A 204 -4.57 -1.66 9.23
CA TYR A 204 -3.65 -1.10 8.23
C TYR A 204 -2.22 -1.04 8.77
N ALA A 205 -2.03 -0.65 10.04
CA ALA A 205 -0.70 -0.64 10.66
C ALA A 205 -0.05 -2.04 10.62
N ASP A 206 -0.82 -3.11 10.86
CA ASP A 206 -0.30 -4.47 10.77
C ASP A 206 0.07 -4.87 9.33
N GLU A 207 -0.81 -4.59 8.37
CA GLU A 207 -0.59 -4.93 6.96
C GLU A 207 0.60 -4.18 6.37
N PHE A 208 0.74 -2.89 6.71
CA PHE A 208 1.87 -2.07 6.30
C PHE A 208 3.16 -2.50 7.00
N ALA A 209 3.11 -2.85 8.29
CA ALA A 209 4.26 -3.39 8.99
C ALA A 209 4.80 -4.65 8.32
N GLU A 210 3.95 -5.57 7.86
CA GLU A 210 4.42 -6.76 7.15
C GLU A 210 4.90 -6.44 5.73
N SER A 211 4.13 -5.67 4.95
CA SER A 211 4.45 -5.38 3.55
C SER A 211 5.71 -4.54 3.41
N HIS A 212 5.87 -3.47 4.20
CA HIS A 212 6.96 -2.51 4.13
C HIS A 212 8.19 -2.91 4.97
N HIS A 213 8.10 -3.95 5.80
CA HIS A 213 9.26 -4.50 6.50
C HIS A 213 9.81 -5.76 5.85
N LYS A 214 9.00 -6.48 5.08
CA LYS A 214 9.38 -7.77 4.49
C LYS A 214 9.09 -7.84 3.00
N GLN A 215 7.83 -7.70 2.59
CA GLN A 215 7.41 -8.09 1.24
C GLN A 215 8.07 -7.24 0.15
N LEU A 216 8.05 -5.91 0.28
CA LEU A 216 8.66 -5.01 -0.72
C LEU A 216 10.19 -5.12 -0.76
N ILE A 217 10.82 -5.47 0.36
CA ILE A 217 12.27 -5.76 0.41
C ILE A 217 12.59 -7.04 -0.36
N VAL A 218 11.82 -8.12 -0.14
CA VAL A 218 12.03 -9.38 -0.88
C VAL A 218 11.76 -9.17 -2.36
N ARG A 219 10.68 -8.44 -2.70
CA ARG A 219 10.28 -8.14 -4.07
C ARG A 219 11.38 -7.42 -4.85
N THR A 220 11.89 -6.33 -4.30
CA THR A 220 12.99 -5.57 -4.92
C THR A 220 14.29 -6.37 -4.97
N TRP A 221 14.60 -7.15 -3.93
CA TRP A 221 15.82 -7.97 -3.91
C TRP A 221 15.86 -9.02 -5.03
N ILE A 222 14.73 -9.63 -5.37
CA ILE A 222 14.68 -10.62 -6.46
C ILE A 222 14.50 -9.98 -7.85
N GLY A 223 14.56 -8.65 -7.95
CA GLY A 223 14.47 -7.90 -9.21
C GLY A 223 13.06 -7.84 -9.81
N ALA A 224 12.01 -8.09 -9.02
CA ALA A 224 10.63 -7.91 -9.47
C ALA A 224 10.24 -6.42 -9.44
N GLY A 225 9.34 -6.00 -10.33
CA GLY A 225 8.92 -4.60 -10.42
C GLY A 225 8.25 -4.15 -9.13
N MET A 226 8.64 -2.98 -8.61
CA MET A 226 8.18 -2.46 -7.33
C MET A 226 6.97 -1.55 -7.51
N PRO A 227 5.80 -1.86 -6.92
CA PRO A 227 4.69 -0.92 -6.91
C PRO A 227 5.02 0.26 -5.99
N LEU A 228 4.57 1.45 -6.37
CA LEU A 228 4.69 2.63 -5.51
C LEU A 228 3.47 2.72 -4.60
N ALA A 229 3.63 3.38 -3.46
CA ALA A 229 2.58 3.57 -2.47
C ALA A 229 1.74 4.85 -2.70
N GLY A 230 2.03 5.58 -3.78
CA GLY A 230 1.42 6.88 -4.10
C GLY A 230 1.95 8.05 -3.28
N THR A 231 2.76 7.77 -2.26
CA THR A 231 3.43 8.73 -1.39
C THR A 231 4.80 8.19 -0.95
N GLY A 232 5.70 9.07 -0.51
CA GLY A 232 7.00 8.71 0.06
C GLY A 232 7.89 8.05 -0.98
N CYS A 233 7.81 8.51 -2.23
CA CYS A 233 8.63 8.00 -3.31
C CYS A 233 9.26 9.15 -4.09
N ALA A 234 10.53 8.98 -4.44
CA ALA A 234 11.30 9.87 -5.28
C ALA A 234 11.57 9.21 -6.63
N ILE A 235 11.29 9.92 -7.71
CA ILE A 235 11.40 9.43 -9.09
C ILE A 235 12.42 10.30 -9.82
N ALA A 236 13.32 9.66 -10.57
CA ALA A 236 14.27 10.34 -11.42
C ALA A 236 13.55 11.12 -12.54
N PRO A 237 13.80 12.42 -12.75
CA PRO A 237 13.09 13.23 -13.74
C PRO A 237 13.23 12.67 -15.16
N ALA A 238 14.38 12.11 -15.50
CA ALA A 238 14.60 11.46 -16.80
C ALA A 238 13.69 10.25 -17.03
N MET A 239 13.43 9.44 -15.98
CA MET A 239 12.50 8.32 -16.08
C MET A 239 11.06 8.83 -16.26
N LEU A 240 10.66 9.85 -15.48
CA LEU A 240 9.32 10.41 -15.60
C LEU A 240 9.09 11.05 -16.98
N ALA A 241 10.09 11.77 -17.51
CA ALA A 241 10.08 12.32 -18.86
C ALA A 241 9.98 11.23 -19.94
N ALA A 242 10.69 10.11 -19.79
CA ALA A 242 10.60 8.99 -20.72
C ALA A 242 9.20 8.36 -20.73
N ILE A 243 8.57 8.24 -19.57
CA ILE A 243 7.18 7.76 -19.44
C ILE A 243 6.21 8.75 -20.08
N ALA A 244 6.38 10.05 -19.81
CA ALA A 244 5.58 11.11 -20.42
C ALA A 244 5.68 11.09 -21.95
N ALA A 245 6.89 10.99 -22.50
CA ALA A 245 7.12 10.90 -23.94
C ALA A 245 6.43 9.68 -24.57
N ALA A 246 6.47 8.52 -23.90
CA ALA A 246 5.79 7.31 -24.36
C ALA A 246 4.25 7.40 -24.29
N ARG A 247 3.70 8.35 -23.53
CA ARG A 247 2.26 8.56 -23.30
C ARG A 247 1.71 9.83 -23.97
N GLY A 248 2.50 10.51 -24.79
CA GLY A 248 2.06 11.72 -25.51
C GLY A 248 2.08 13.00 -24.67
N GLY A 249 2.87 13.04 -23.58
CA GLY A 249 3.15 14.25 -22.80
C GLY A 249 2.90 14.13 -21.30
N ASP A 250 2.07 13.16 -20.88
CA ASP A 250 1.63 13.00 -19.50
C ASP A 250 2.25 11.74 -18.85
N PRO A 251 3.02 11.87 -17.75
CA PRO A 251 3.60 10.72 -17.11
C PRO A 251 2.60 9.90 -16.27
N PHE A 252 1.58 10.53 -15.70
CA PHE A 252 0.60 9.86 -14.83
C PHE A 252 -0.68 9.53 -15.60
N ASP A 253 -1.17 8.30 -15.46
CA ASP A 253 -2.35 7.87 -16.20
C ASP A 253 -3.64 8.30 -15.49
N ALA A 254 -4.26 9.37 -15.98
CA ALA A 254 -5.47 9.95 -15.42
C ALA A 254 -6.67 8.97 -15.37
N THR A 255 -6.62 7.87 -16.12
CA THR A 255 -7.69 6.86 -16.17
C THR A 255 -7.48 5.70 -15.18
N SER A 256 -6.32 5.64 -14.51
CA SER A 256 -6.05 4.60 -13.53
C SER A 256 -6.63 4.93 -12.15
N LEU A 257 -7.13 3.89 -11.46
CA LEU A 257 -7.55 3.97 -10.05
C LEU A 257 -6.40 3.75 -9.06
N THR A 258 -5.27 3.29 -9.56
CA THR A 258 -4.05 2.94 -8.81
C THR A 258 -2.86 3.34 -9.67
N GLU A 259 -2.74 4.64 -9.94
CA GLU A 259 -1.73 5.16 -10.87
C GLU A 259 -0.32 4.89 -10.35
N ASP A 260 -0.17 4.88 -9.03
CA ASP A 260 1.05 4.60 -8.28
C ASP A 260 1.57 3.17 -8.51
N TYR A 261 0.67 2.20 -8.41
CA TYR A 261 0.96 0.79 -8.68
C TYR A 261 1.40 0.61 -10.15
N GLU A 262 0.63 1.18 -11.09
CA GLU A 262 0.93 1.08 -12.52
C GLU A 262 2.24 1.80 -12.88
N LEU A 263 2.51 2.96 -12.28
CA LEU A 263 3.73 3.73 -12.51
C LEU A 263 4.96 2.92 -12.07
N GLY A 264 4.93 2.31 -10.88
CA GLY A 264 6.02 1.47 -10.38
C GLY A 264 6.34 0.28 -11.29
N LEU A 265 5.30 -0.42 -11.78
CA LEU A 265 5.49 -1.50 -12.75
C LEU A 265 6.01 -0.98 -14.10
N ARG A 266 5.53 0.17 -14.55
CA ARG A 266 5.96 0.76 -15.82
C ARG A 266 7.43 1.16 -15.79
N ILE A 267 7.91 1.70 -14.67
CA ILE A 267 9.34 1.99 -14.46
C ILE A 267 10.17 0.72 -14.64
N ALA A 268 9.76 -0.40 -14.04
CA ALA A 268 10.45 -1.67 -14.18
C ALA A 268 10.39 -2.23 -15.61
N GLU A 269 9.27 -2.07 -16.32
CA GLU A 269 9.14 -2.48 -17.73
C GLU A 269 10.07 -1.73 -18.68
N LEU A 270 10.35 -0.46 -18.37
CA LEU A 270 11.34 0.37 -19.05
C LEU A 270 12.78 0.09 -18.61
N GLY A 271 12.99 -0.87 -17.71
CA GLY A 271 14.31 -1.25 -17.21
C GLY A 271 14.85 -0.36 -16.09
N GLY A 272 14.01 0.48 -15.49
CA GLY A 272 14.39 1.33 -14.37
C GLY A 272 14.65 0.52 -13.10
N GLU A 273 15.78 0.77 -12.45
CA GLU A 273 16.10 0.16 -11.15
C GLU A 273 15.28 0.84 -10.04
N GLY A 274 14.43 0.07 -9.36
CA GLY A 274 13.67 0.50 -8.19
C GLY A 274 14.29 0.04 -6.88
N LEU A 275 14.33 0.92 -5.88
CA LEU A 275 14.80 0.60 -4.53
C LEU A 275 13.71 0.85 -3.49
N PHE A 276 13.42 -0.17 -2.68
CA PHE A 276 12.66 0.00 -1.46
C PHE A 276 13.63 0.34 -0.31
N ALA A 277 13.76 1.62 0.00
CA ALA A 277 14.75 2.18 0.92
C ALA A 277 14.25 2.13 2.37
N ARG A 278 14.38 0.96 3.02
CA ARG A 278 14.14 0.85 4.46
C ARG A 278 15.37 1.30 5.26
N VAL A 279 15.46 2.60 5.53
CA VAL A 279 16.57 3.26 6.26
C VAL A 279 16.19 3.47 7.72
N ALA A 280 17.08 3.16 8.67
CA ALA A 280 16.85 3.40 10.10
C ALA A 280 17.05 4.88 10.44
N ASP A 281 16.16 5.45 11.25
CA ASP A 281 16.20 6.86 11.67
C ASP A 281 17.13 7.12 12.88
N GLY A 282 17.80 6.08 13.38
CA GLY A 282 18.66 6.15 14.58
C GLY A 282 17.95 5.86 15.89
N THR A 283 16.61 5.86 15.91
CA THR A 283 15.82 5.43 17.06
C THR A 283 15.66 3.90 17.09
N ARG A 284 15.28 3.34 18.25
CA ARG A 284 15.16 1.89 18.41
C ARG A 284 13.98 1.33 17.62
N GLY A 285 14.24 0.89 16.39
CA GLY A 285 13.23 0.29 15.51
C GLY A 285 12.53 1.25 14.58
N GLY A 286 12.77 2.55 14.74
CA GLY A 286 12.33 3.57 13.81
C GLY A 286 13.02 3.45 12.46
N VAL A 287 12.35 4.03 11.48
CA VAL A 287 12.77 4.11 10.10
C VAL A 287 12.32 5.44 9.54
N VAL A 288 13.11 5.95 8.59
CA VAL A 288 12.70 7.06 7.75
C VAL A 288 11.49 6.60 6.93
N ALA A 289 10.32 7.15 7.23
CA ALA A 289 9.04 6.69 6.72
C ALA A 289 8.02 7.83 6.72
N VAL A 290 7.12 7.80 5.73
CA VAL A 290 5.93 8.64 5.72
C VAL A 290 4.90 8.08 6.70
N ARG A 291 4.22 8.95 7.44
CA ARG A 291 3.14 8.56 8.36
C ARG A 291 1.86 9.26 7.98
N ALA A 292 0.76 8.52 7.91
CA ALA A 292 -0.56 9.07 7.59
C ALA A 292 -1.66 8.32 8.31
N PHE A 293 -2.82 8.95 8.49
CA PHE A 293 -4.00 8.24 8.98
C PHE A 293 -4.66 7.43 7.86
N PHE A 294 -5.19 6.27 8.25
CA PHE A 294 -6.00 5.41 7.40
C PHE A 294 -7.42 5.33 7.97
N PRO A 295 -8.42 4.88 7.18
CA PRO A 295 -9.82 4.90 7.59
C PRO A 295 -10.09 4.35 8.99
N ALA A 296 -10.82 5.14 9.77
CA ALA A 296 -11.19 4.81 11.14
C ALA A 296 -12.51 4.04 11.25
N ASP A 297 -13.38 4.09 10.24
CA ASP A 297 -14.63 3.34 10.26
C ASP A 297 -14.65 2.19 9.24
N LEU A 298 -15.50 1.22 9.52
CA LEU A 298 -15.57 -0.03 8.79
C LEU A 298 -16.01 0.17 7.33
N VAL A 299 -16.92 1.11 7.07
CA VAL A 299 -17.45 1.37 5.73
C VAL A 299 -16.37 2.00 4.87
N ALA A 300 -15.68 3.02 5.38
CA ALA A 300 -14.56 3.65 4.69
C ALA A 300 -13.41 2.65 4.45
N ALA A 301 -13.10 1.79 5.43
CA ALA A 301 -12.09 0.75 5.26
C ALA A 301 -12.45 -0.24 4.13
N VAL A 302 -13.69 -0.72 4.09
CA VAL A 302 -14.19 -1.58 3.01
C VAL A 302 -14.13 -0.88 1.65
N ARG A 303 -14.50 0.40 1.57
CA ARG A 303 -14.42 1.18 0.32
C ARG A 303 -12.99 1.31 -0.19
N GLN A 304 -12.05 1.58 0.71
CA GLN A 304 -10.62 1.69 0.38
C GLN A 304 -10.05 0.35 -0.07
N LYS A 305 -10.27 -0.73 0.69
CA LYS A 305 -9.79 -2.06 0.31
C LYS A 305 -10.39 -2.53 -1.02
N ALA A 306 -11.67 -2.22 -1.28
CA ALA A 306 -12.32 -2.53 -2.55
C ALA A 306 -11.71 -1.75 -3.72
N ARG A 307 -11.28 -0.50 -3.51
CA ARG A 307 -10.58 0.31 -4.53
C ARG A 307 -9.26 -0.35 -4.93
N TRP A 308 -8.43 -0.71 -3.95
CA TRP A 308 -7.17 -1.41 -4.19
C TRP A 308 -7.38 -2.75 -4.89
N MET A 309 -8.34 -3.55 -4.45
CA MET A 309 -8.64 -4.84 -5.10
C MET A 309 -9.12 -4.65 -6.55
N THR A 310 -9.94 -3.63 -6.82
CA THR A 310 -10.41 -3.33 -8.18
C THR A 310 -9.25 -2.88 -9.07
N GLY A 311 -8.42 -1.95 -8.61
CA GLY A 311 -7.30 -1.40 -9.38
C GLY A 311 -6.18 -2.42 -9.62
N ILE A 312 -5.73 -3.10 -8.56
CA ILE A 312 -4.58 -4.00 -8.62
C ILE A 312 -4.95 -5.36 -9.23
N ALA A 313 -5.98 -6.03 -8.69
CA ALA A 313 -6.24 -7.43 -9.02
C ALA A 313 -7.15 -7.63 -10.24
N LEU A 314 -8.04 -6.69 -10.53
CA LEU A 314 -9.01 -6.80 -11.63
C LEU A 314 -8.57 -5.95 -12.83
N ILE A 315 -8.64 -4.62 -12.72
CA ILE A 315 -8.28 -3.69 -13.81
C ILE A 315 -6.79 -3.82 -14.18
N GLY A 316 -5.93 -4.03 -13.19
CA GLY A 316 -4.50 -4.21 -13.39
C GLY A 316 -4.16 -5.39 -14.30
N TRP A 317 -5.03 -6.40 -14.41
CA TRP A 317 -4.88 -7.51 -15.36
C TRP A 317 -4.88 -6.99 -16.80
N ASP A 318 -5.87 -6.18 -17.15
CA ASP A 318 -6.08 -5.66 -18.50
C ASP A 318 -5.04 -4.59 -18.87
N ARG A 319 -4.63 -3.78 -17.89
CA ARG A 319 -3.76 -2.62 -18.15
C ARG A 319 -2.27 -2.94 -18.17
N THR A 320 -1.81 -3.79 -17.26
CA THR A 320 -0.37 -4.05 -17.07
C THR A 320 0.08 -5.40 -17.60
N GLY A 321 -0.86 -6.32 -17.87
CA GLY A 321 -0.55 -7.64 -18.42
C GLY A 321 0.45 -8.45 -17.57
N TRP A 322 1.09 -9.43 -18.18
CA TRP A 322 2.16 -10.21 -17.53
C TRP A 322 3.54 -9.67 -17.91
N ALA A 323 4.53 -10.01 -17.08
CA ALA A 323 5.91 -9.61 -17.31
C ALA A 323 6.49 -10.25 -18.58
N ARG A 324 7.73 -9.87 -18.94
CA ARG A 324 8.48 -10.54 -20.02
C ARG A 324 8.59 -12.05 -19.71
N PRO A 325 8.60 -12.96 -20.72
CA PRO A 325 8.45 -14.40 -20.50
C PRO A 325 9.41 -15.03 -19.47
N MET A 326 10.63 -14.51 -19.32
CA MET A 326 11.66 -15.03 -18.40
C MET A 326 11.74 -14.30 -17.05
N ALA A 327 10.92 -13.29 -16.80
CA ALA A 327 10.91 -12.53 -15.55
C ALA A 327 10.10 -13.28 -14.46
N LEU A 328 10.57 -14.46 -14.06
CA LEU A 328 9.85 -15.36 -13.15
C LEU A 328 9.49 -14.70 -11.81
N GLY A 329 10.40 -13.90 -11.26
CA GLY A 329 10.13 -13.13 -10.03
C GLY A 329 8.98 -12.15 -10.20
N ASP A 330 8.92 -11.45 -11.34
CA ASP A 330 7.86 -10.49 -11.62
C ASP A 330 6.51 -11.18 -11.87
N HIS A 331 6.51 -12.33 -12.58
CA HIS A 331 5.31 -13.16 -12.73
C HIS A 331 4.78 -13.64 -11.37
N TRP A 332 5.68 -14.11 -10.49
CA TRP A 332 5.29 -14.56 -9.17
C TRP A 332 4.65 -13.43 -8.34
N TRP A 333 5.26 -12.24 -8.32
CA TRP A 333 4.70 -11.10 -7.59
C TRP A 333 3.41 -10.55 -8.21
N ARG A 334 3.29 -10.49 -9.53
CA ARG A 334 2.03 -10.12 -10.19
C ARG A 334 0.91 -11.11 -9.87
N LEU A 335 1.21 -12.42 -9.82
CA LEU A 335 0.24 -13.43 -9.36
C LEU A 335 -0.19 -13.17 -7.91
N ARG A 336 0.77 -12.86 -7.01
CA ARG A 336 0.48 -12.51 -5.62
C ARG A 336 -0.36 -11.24 -5.48
N ASP A 337 -0.11 -10.22 -6.28
CA ASP A 337 -0.89 -8.98 -6.30
C ASP A 337 -2.34 -9.25 -6.76
N ARG A 338 -2.53 -10.18 -7.70
CA ARG A 338 -3.81 -10.50 -8.34
C ARG A 338 -4.61 -11.59 -7.65
N ARG A 339 -4.02 -12.36 -6.74
CA ARG A 339 -4.72 -13.47 -6.05
C ARG A 339 -5.81 -13.00 -5.07
N GLY A 340 -5.90 -11.70 -4.76
CA GLY A 340 -6.81 -11.12 -3.76
C GLY A 340 -8.26 -11.63 -3.86
N PRO A 341 -8.95 -11.50 -5.02
CA PRO A 341 -10.32 -11.99 -5.18
C PRO A 341 -10.46 -13.50 -4.93
N LEU A 342 -9.55 -14.32 -5.45
CA LEU A 342 -9.56 -15.77 -5.23
C LEU A 342 -9.31 -16.11 -3.76
N ALA A 343 -8.37 -15.43 -3.11
CA ALA A 343 -8.10 -15.61 -1.68
C ALA A 343 -9.34 -15.27 -0.83
N MET A 344 -10.14 -14.28 -1.21
CA MET A 344 -11.39 -13.96 -0.53
C MET A 344 -12.48 -15.01 -0.74
N LEU A 345 -12.53 -15.65 -1.91
CA LEU A 345 -13.42 -16.81 -2.13
C LEU A 345 -13.01 -18.00 -1.27
N VAL A 346 -11.71 -18.30 -1.19
CA VAL A 346 -11.16 -19.34 -0.31
C VAL A 346 -11.48 -19.04 1.16
N LEU A 347 -11.31 -17.79 1.59
CA LEU A 347 -11.61 -17.36 2.97
C LEU A 347 -13.11 -17.42 3.27
N ALA A 348 -13.97 -17.03 2.33
CA ALA A 348 -15.42 -17.15 2.47
C ALA A 348 -15.83 -18.62 2.61
N ALA A 349 -15.28 -19.50 1.77
CA ALA A 349 -15.50 -20.94 1.87
C ALA A 349 -14.99 -21.51 3.19
N ALA A 350 -13.86 -21.01 3.72
CA ALA A 350 -13.33 -21.42 5.02
C ALA A 350 -14.28 -21.09 6.16
N TYR A 351 -14.83 -19.87 6.20
CA TYR A 351 -15.80 -19.49 7.23
C TYR A 351 -17.13 -20.22 7.08
N LEU A 352 -17.64 -20.36 5.85
CA LEU A 352 -18.88 -21.11 5.61
C LEU A 352 -18.72 -22.58 5.98
N GLY A 353 -17.58 -23.20 5.62
CA GLY A 353 -17.24 -24.57 6.00
C GLY A 353 -17.16 -24.72 7.52
N LEU A 354 -16.47 -23.81 8.21
CA LEU A 354 -16.38 -23.79 9.67
C LEU A 354 -17.76 -23.73 10.34
N PHE A 355 -18.65 -22.83 9.88
CA PHE A 355 -20.00 -22.72 10.44
C PHE A 355 -20.88 -23.92 10.09
N ALA A 356 -20.73 -24.48 8.89
CA ALA A 356 -21.45 -25.68 8.47
C ALA A 356 -21.02 -26.91 9.31
N ASP A 357 -19.71 -27.09 9.54
CA ASP A 357 -19.16 -28.14 10.39
C ASP A 357 -19.63 -27.97 11.84
N ALA A 358 -19.57 -26.75 12.40
CA ALA A 358 -20.10 -26.47 13.73
C ALA A 358 -21.60 -26.77 13.84
N GLY A 359 -22.39 -26.37 12.84
CA GLY A 359 -23.82 -26.67 12.75
C GLY A 359 -24.12 -28.16 12.66
N ALA A 360 -23.33 -28.91 11.89
CA ALA A 360 -23.44 -30.36 11.78
C ALA A 360 -23.13 -31.06 13.10
N ILE A 361 -22.08 -30.63 13.82
CA ILE A 361 -21.74 -31.14 15.15
C ILE A 361 -22.88 -30.90 16.15
N VAL A 362 -23.43 -29.68 16.18
CA VAL A 362 -24.56 -29.33 17.06
C VAL A 362 -25.80 -30.14 16.69
N ALA A 363 -26.13 -30.26 15.40
CA ALA A 363 -27.27 -31.05 14.95
C ALA A 363 -27.15 -32.51 15.36
N ARG A 364 -25.96 -33.10 15.23
CA ARG A 364 -25.66 -34.48 15.65
C ARG A 364 -25.76 -34.65 17.16
N TRP A 365 -25.25 -33.68 17.93
CA TRP A 365 -25.39 -33.67 19.39
C TRP A 365 -26.87 -33.65 19.82
N ILE A 366 -27.72 -32.88 19.14
CA ILE A 366 -29.18 -32.83 19.42
C ILE A 366 -29.87 -34.17 19.16
N ILE A 367 -29.46 -34.91 18.12
CA ILE A 367 -30.07 -36.20 17.75
C ILE A 367 -29.33 -37.42 18.30
N ASP A 368 -28.39 -37.22 19.22
CA ASP A 368 -27.52 -38.26 19.79
C ASP A 368 -26.83 -39.13 18.72
N ALA A 369 -26.41 -38.50 17.62
CA ALA A 369 -25.69 -39.17 16.54
C ALA A 369 -24.17 -39.00 16.72
N PRO A 370 -23.37 -40.04 16.44
CA PRO A 370 -21.92 -39.92 16.50
C PRO A 370 -21.40 -38.93 15.45
N VAL A 371 -20.35 -38.20 15.82
CA VAL A 371 -19.55 -37.41 14.88
C VAL A 371 -18.62 -38.38 14.15
N PRO A 372 -18.67 -38.46 12.81
CA PRO A 372 -17.80 -39.35 12.07
C PRO A 372 -16.33 -38.98 12.29
N PRO A 373 -15.42 -39.96 12.41
CA PRO A 373 -14.01 -39.68 12.57
C PRO A 373 -13.46 -38.97 11.33
N LEU A 374 -12.59 -37.99 11.55
CA LEU A 374 -11.93 -37.30 10.46
C LEU A 374 -10.93 -38.23 9.77
N ALA A 375 -10.98 -38.30 8.44
CA ALA A 375 -10.02 -39.09 7.67
C ALA A 375 -8.58 -38.63 7.96
N PRO A 376 -7.58 -39.53 8.10
CA PRO A 376 -6.21 -39.15 8.48
C PRO A 376 -5.58 -38.08 7.57
N ALA A 377 -5.86 -38.12 6.27
CA ALA A 377 -5.36 -37.12 5.32
C ALA A 377 -5.93 -35.72 5.57
N LEU A 378 -7.23 -35.62 5.90
CA LEU A 378 -7.87 -34.35 6.25
C LEU A 378 -7.32 -33.79 7.57
N TRP A 379 -7.05 -34.68 8.53
CA TRP A 379 -6.43 -34.28 9.79
C TRP A 379 -5.07 -33.62 9.55
N TRP A 380 -4.20 -34.24 8.75
CA TRP A 380 -2.90 -33.65 8.40
C TRP A 380 -3.04 -32.34 7.64
N LEU A 381 -3.97 -32.26 6.69
CA LEU A 381 -4.23 -31.03 5.94
C LEU A 381 -4.66 -29.87 6.86
N PHE A 382 -5.56 -30.12 7.81
CA PHE A 382 -5.96 -29.11 8.78
C PHE A 382 -4.84 -28.79 9.78
N ALA A 383 -4.07 -29.78 10.22
CA ALA A 383 -2.92 -29.57 11.11
C ALA A 383 -1.84 -28.69 10.48
N ILE A 384 -1.51 -28.93 9.20
CA ILE A 384 -0.57 -28.09 8.45
C ILE A 384 -1.12 -26.68 8.29
N ASN A 385 -2.40 -26.52 7.91
CA ASN A 385 -3.02 -25.20 7.81
C ASN A 385 -3.04 -24.45 9.15
N ALA A 386 -3.31 -25.14 10.27
CA ALA A 386 -3.26 -24.56 11.60
C ALA A 386 -1.84 -24.10 11.96
N MET A 387 -0.82 -24.89 11.60
CA MET A 387 0.58 -24.51 11.78
C MET A 387 0.96 -23.27 10.95
N LEU A 388 0.53 -23.22 9.68
CA LEU A 388 0.75 -22.07 8.80
C LEU A 388 0.03 -20.81 9.31
N LEU A 389 -1.19 -20.94 9.81
CA LEU A 389 -1.92 -19.85 10.44
C LEU A 389 -1.19 -19.34 11.70
N TRP A 390 -0.76 -20.26 12.57
CA TRP A 390 0.00 -19.91 13.77
C TRP A 390 1.28 -19.16 13.42
N TRP A 391 2.05 -19.69 12.45
CA TRP A 391 3.22 -19.01 11.91
C TRP A 391 2.88 -17.62 11.38
N ARG A 392 1.75 -17.50 10.65
CA ARG A 392 1.34 -16.20 10.10
C ARG A 392 1.05 -15.18 11.20
N LEU A 393 0.35 -15.58 12.26
CA LEU A 393 0.08 -14.72 13.42
C LEU A 393 1.36 -14.30 14.14
N VAL A 394 2.30 -15.22 14.35
CA VAL A 394 3.60 -14.92 14.99
C VAL A 394 4.37 -13.87 14.18
N VAL A 395 4.46 -14.04 12.86
CA VAL A 395 5.16 -13.10 11.99
C VAL A 395 4.48 -11.73 11.97
N ARG A 396 3.14 -11.69 11.91
CA ARG A 396 2.35 -10.45 12.01
C ARG A 396 2.67 -9.71 13.31
N MET A 397 2.58 -10.41 14.45
CA MET A 397 2.91 -9.84 15.75
C MET A 397 4.36 -9.33 15.81
N ALA A 398 5.31 -10.08 15.24
CA ALA A 398 6.72 -9.70 15.25
C ALA A 398 6.98 -8.39 14.47
N PHE A 399 6.40 -8.26 13.26
CA PHE A 399 6.58 -7.05 12.46
C PHE A 399 5.79 -5.85 13.00
N THR A 400 4.53 -6.03 13.41
CA THR A 400 3.76 -4.97 14.08
C THR A 400 4.49 -4.52 15.35
N GLY A 401 4.97 -5.46 16.16
CA GLY A 401 5.70 -5.17 17.39
C GLY A 401 7.02 -4.43 17.16
N ARG A 402 7.71 -4.74 16.06
CA ARG A 402 8.95 -4.05 15.67
C ARG A 402 8.70 -2.61 15.25
N ALA A 403 7.57 -2.32 14.60
CA ALA A 403 7.23 -1.00 14.08
C ALA A 403 6.50 -0.10 15.11
N TYR A 404 5.64 -0.69 15.95
CA TYR A 404 4.73 0.06 16.83
C TYR A 404 4.79 -0.34 18.31
N GLY A 405 5.64 -1.32 18.67
CA GLY A 405 5.81 -1.80 20.03
C GLY A 405 4.91 -2.97 20.41
N TRP A 406 5.22 -3.59 21.55
CA TRP A 406 4.62 -4.87 21.98
C TRP A 406 3.10 -4.81 22.19
N ARG A 407 2.55 -3.66 22.60
CA ARG A 407 1.10 -3.50 22.79
C ARG A 407 0.36 -3.65 21.46
N GLU A 408 0.88 -3.03 20.42
CA GLU A 408 0.32 -3.12 19.08
C GLU A 408 0.52 -4.52 18.49
N ALA A 409 1.60 -5.22 18.85
CA ALA A 409 1.77 -6.65 18.53
C ALA A 409 0.60 -7.50 19.07
N LEU A 410 0.20 -7.32 20.33
CA LEU A 410 -0.94 -8.05 20.89
C LEU A 410 -2.26 -7.66 20.22
N TRP A 411 -2.46 -6.37 19.92
CA TRP A 411 -3.64 -5.90 19.18
C TRP A 411 -3.72 -6.42 17.75
N SER A 412 -2.61 -6.83 17.14
CA SER A 412 -2.61 -7.40 15.79
C SER A 412 -3.43 -8.69 15.66
N LEU A 413 -3.64 -9.42 16.76
CA LEU A 413 -4.43 -10.66 16.79
C LEU A 413 -5.94 -10.41 16.60
N PRO A 414 -6.64 -9.60 17.41
CA PRO A 414 -8.03 -9.27 17.13
C PRO A 414 -8.20 -8.47 15.83
N ARG A 415 -7.21 -7.66 15.44
CA ARG A 415 -7.19 -6.96 14.15
C ARG A 415 -7.12 -7.89 12.95
N PHE A 416 -6.50 -9.07 13.08
CA PHE A 416 -6.50 -10.07 12.01
C PHE A 416 -7.93 -10.46 11.60
N VAL A 417 -8.82 -10.66 12.58
CA VAL A 417 -10.24 -10.98 12.33
C VAL A 417 -10.95 -9.80 11.65
N ILE A 418 -10.69 -8.57 12.10
CA ILE A 418 -11.27 -7.36 11.51
C ILE A 418 -10.78 -7.15 10.08
N GLY A 419 -9.48 -7.33 9.82
CA GLY A 419 -8.90 -7.26 8.49
C GLY A 419 -9.51 -8.29 7.53
N ASN A 420 -9.73 -9.53 8.00
CA ASN A 420 -10.42 -10.56 7.22
C ASN A 420 -11.85 -10.15 6.88
N PHE A 421 -12.59 -9.60 7.84
CA PHE A 421 -13.95 -9.09 7.60
C PHE A 421 -13.95 -7.95 6.58
N VAL A 422 -13.07 -6.96 6.73
CA VAL A 422 -12.93 -5.84 5.79
C VAL A 422 -12.63 -6.36 4.38
N ALA A 423 -11.70 -7.30 4.25
CA ALA A 423 -11.32 -7.86 2.96
C ALA A 423 -12.46 -8.67 2.31
N LEU A 424 -13.20 -9.47 3.07
CA LEU A 424 -14.37 -10.20 2.60
C LEU A 424 -15.49 -9.26 2.15
N ALA A 425 -15.80 -8.22 2.93
CA ALA A 425 -16.82 -7.24 2.57
C ALA A 425 -16.41 -6.39 1.36
N ALA A 426 -15.10 -6.19 1.14
CA ALA A 426 -14.57 -5.46 0.01
C ALA A 426 -14.66 -6.22 -1.32
N ALA A 427 -14.57 -7.55 -1.31
CA ALA A 427 -14.50 -8.35 -2.54
C ALA A 427 -15.75 -8.24 -3.44
N PRO A 428 -17.00 -8.41 -2.94
CA PRO A 428 -18.19 -8.21 -3.77
C PRO A 428 -18.28 -6.79 -4.31
N ARG A 429 -17.92 -5.78 -3.50
CA ARG A 429 -17.91 -4.37 -3.92
C ARG A 429 -16.91 -4.15 -5.05
N ALA A 430 -15.72 -4.73 -4.96
CA ALA A 430 -14.70 -4.65 -6.01
C ALA A 430 -15.17 -5.30 -7.32
N LEU A 431 -15.76 -6.48 -7.24
CA LEU A 431 -16.29 -7.19 -8.41
C LEU A 431 -17.42 -6.42 -9.09
N ILE A 432 -18.38 -5.90 -8.32
CA ILE A 432 -19.49 -5.09 -8.85
C ILE A 432 -18.95 -3.83 -9.56
N ARG A 433 -17.98 -3.14 -8.94
CA ARG A 433 -17.32 -1.97 -9.55
C ARG A 433 -16.65 -2.34 -10.87
N TYR A 434 -15.91 -3.44 -10.89
CA TYR A 434 -15.25 -3.92 -12.10
C TYR A 434 -16.25 -4.25 -13.21
N VAL A 435 -17.37 -4.90 -12.91
CA VAL A 435 -18.46 -5.14 -13.87
C VAL A 435 -19.02 -3.83 -14.44
N PHE A 436 -19.14 -2.77 -13.63
CA PHE A 436 -19.56 -1.46 -14.13
C PHE A 436 -18.52 -0.82 -15.06
N VAL A 437 -17.23 -0.94 -14.74
CA VAL A 437 -16.13 -0.46 -15.60
C VAL A 437 -16.15 -1.21 -16.94
N LEU A 438 -16.31 -2.54 -16.92
CA LEU A 438 -16.46 -3.35 -18.15
C LEU A 438 -17.70 -2.95 -18.98
N ARG A 439 -18.73 -2.38 -18.35
CA ARG A 439 -19.93 -1.83 -19.02
C ARG A 439 -19.75 -0.38 -19.50
N GLY A 440 -18.51 0.14 -19.52
CA GLY A 440 -18.17 1.46 -20.04
C GLY A 440 -18.43 2.63 -19.07
N ARG A 441 -18.71 2.36 -17.79
CA ARG A 441 -18.81 3.44 -16.79
C ARG A 441 -17.41 3.89 -16.36
N PRO A 442 -17.14 5.20 -16.24
CA PRO A 442 -15.86 5.67 -15.74
C PRO A 442 -15.66 5.19 -14.31
N ALA A 443 -14.42 4.85 -13.98
CA ALA A 443 -14.05 4.52 -12.62
C ALA A 443 -14.04 5.80 -11.77
N VAL A 444 -15.09 6.04 -11.01
CA VAL A 444 -15.22 7.24 -10.17
C VAL A 444 -14.39 7.08 -8.90
N TRP A 445 -13.57 8.09 -8.59
CA TRP A 445 -12.82 8.17 -7.33
C TRP A 445 -13.78 8.30 -6.14
N ASP A 446 -13.94 7.23 -5.36
CA ASP A 446 -14.62 7.25 -4.05
C ASP A 446 -13.58 7.59 -2.97
N LYS A 447 -13.37 8.91 -2.72
CA LYS A 447 -12.38 9.44 -1.78
C LYS A 447 -12.87 9.29 -0.33
N THR A 448 -11.93 9.02 0.58
CA THR A 448 -12.15 8.98 2.03
C THR A 448 -11.79 10.33 2.62
N LYS A 449 -12.52 10.80 3.64
CA LYS A 449 -12.15 12.02 4.35
C LYS A 449 -10.82 11.80 5.08
N HIS A 450 -9.89 12.72 4.92
CA HIS A 450 -8.59 12.67 5.58
C HIS A 450 -8.56 13.54 6.83
N HIS A 451 -7.63 13.20 7.72
CA HIS A 451 -7.38 13.91 8.96
C HIS A 451 -5.87 14.08 9.09
N PHE A 452 -5.42 15.24 9.57
CA PHE A 452 -4.02 15.45 9.90
C PHE A 452 -3.79 15.20 11.40
N PRO A 453 -2.72 14.49 11.80
CA PRO A 453 -2.44 14.25 13.21
C PRO A 453 -2.00 15.51 13.94
N ASP A 454 -2.40 15.60 15.21
CA ASP A 454 -1.77 16.51 16.15
C ASP A 454 -0.35 16.01 16.44
N LEU A 455 0.64 16.72 15.92
CA LEU A 455 2.05 16.36 16.03
C LEU A 455 2.61 16.51 17.45
N SER A 456 1.91 17.23 18.35
CA SER A 456 2.31 17.35 19.75
C SER A 456 2.12 16.05 20.55
N LEU A 457 1.33 15.12 20.01
CA LEU A 457 1.00 13.83 20.64
C LEU A 457 1.84 12.65 20.10
N GLN A 458 2.76 12.90 19.16
CA GLN A 458 3.68 11.88 18.65
C GLN A 458 5.00 11.92 19.45
N PRO A 459 5.50 10.76 19.93
CA PRO A 459 6.74 10.69 20.71
C PRO A 459 8.00 10.91 19.88
#